data_AF-A0A2I4AM49-F1
#
_entry.id   AF-A0A2I4AM49-F1
#
_cell.length_a   1.000
_cell.length_b   1.000
_cell.length_c   1.000
_cell.angle_alpha   90.00
_cell.angle_beta   90.00
_cell.angle_gamma   90.00
#
_symmetry.space_group_name_H-M   'P 1'
#
loop_
_entity.id
_entity.type
_entity.pdbx_description
1 polymer ?
#
loop_
_entity_poly.entity_id
_entity_poly.type
_entity_poly.pdbx_seq_one_letter_code
_entity_poly.pdbx_strand_id
1 'polypeptide(L)'
;MMKDQTISVMVMDARSLRDYQESHIQVSGQACISVPEEAVSPGITVNQIEAKLPEESKDEWRRRGFVDYIILLDWFSSASDLKLGTTLQSLKDALFKWDSMTILRSEPLVLEGGYENWLLFYPMFCTKAKVQPPRQTISSSFPQLNFSYPSLEEPNPLAPVQDQPEVPPEPPE
;
A
#
# COMPACT_ATOMS: atom_id res chain seq x y z
N MET A 1 -11.27 14.42 -1.06
CA MET A 1 -10.55 14.32 0.23
C MET A 1 -9.04 14.50 0.07
N MET A 2 -8.27 13.59 -0.55
CA MET A 2 -6.79 13.74 -0.59
C MET A 2 -6.23 14.83 -1.53
N LYS A 3 -7.04 15.35 -2.46
CA LYS A 3 -6.67 16.47 -3.36
C LYS A 3 -7.36 17.79 -2.99
N ASP A 4 -8.15 17.78 -1.92
CA ASP A 4 -8.89 18.97 -1.52
C ASP A 4 -7.97 19.87 -0.70
N GLN A 5 -7.64 21.06 -1.22
CA GLN A 5 -6.72 21.99 -0.55
C GLN A 5 -7.30 22.59 0.74
N THR A 6 -8.58 22.32 1.05
CA THR A 6 -9.22 22.81 2.28
C THR A 6 -9.01 21.89 3.48
N ILE A 7 -8.56 20.65 3.27
CA ILE A 7 -8.40 19.64 4.32
C ILE A 7 -6.94 19.22 4.39
N SER A 8 -6.27 19.50 5.51
CA SER A 8 -4.91 19.04 5.74
C SER A 8 -4.91 17.63 6.31
N VAL A 9 -4.21 16.70 5.65
CA VAL A 9 -4.12 15.30 6.07
C VAL A 9 -2.65 14.89 6.17
N MET A 10 -2.33 14.19 7.26
CA MET A 10 -1.02 13.57 7.47
C MET A 10 -1.16 12.05 7.48
N VAL A 11 -0.29 11.37 6.73
CA VAL A 11 -0.19 9.92 6.73
C VAL A 11 1.01 9.51 7.57
N MET A 12 0.78 8.65 8.56
CA MET A 12 1.82 8.06 9.41
C MET A 12 1.95 6.60 9.05
N ASP A 13 3.09 6.25 8.45
CA ASP A 13 3.43 4.89 8.07
C ASP A 13 4.09 4.18 9.26
N ALA A 14 3.39 3.21 9.85
CA ALA A 14 3.81 2.46 11.02
C ALA A 14 4.67 1.21 10.70
N ARG A 15 5.02 0.99 9.43
CA ARG A 15 5.83 -0.14 8.99
C ARG A 15 7.30 0.07 9.36
N SER A 16 8.12 -0.97 9.21
CA SER A 16 9.57 -0.87 9.41
C SER A 16 10.17 0.25 8.55
N LEU A 17 11.23 0.89 9.05
CA LEU A 17 11.91 1.97 8.30
C LEU A 17 12.40 1.48 6.92
N ARG A 18 12.78 0.20 6.83
CA ARG A 18 13.22 -0.43 5.59
C ARG A 18 12.10 -0.44 4.55
N ASP A 19 10.90 -0.86 4.94
CA ASP A 19 9.74 -0.94 4.05
C ASP A 19 9.33 0.44 3.53
N TYR A 20 9.39 1.45 4.40
CA TYR A 20 9.13 2.84 4.03
C TYR A 20 10.12 3.38 2.99
N GLN A 21 11.41 3.08 3.17
CA GLN A 21 12.45 3.44 2.20
C GLN A 21 12.31 2.70 0.88
N GLU A 22 11.83 1.45 0.91
CA GLU A 22 11.58 0.70 -0.33
C GLU A 22 10.43 1.30 -1.14
N SER A 23 9.31 1.61 -0.48
CA SER A 23 8.19 2.34 -1.06
C SER A 23 7.29 2.95 0.01
N HIS A 24 6.84 4.16 -0.26
CA HIS A 24 5.90 4.88 0.59
C HIS A 24 4.87 5.63 -0.27
N ILE A 25 3.81 6.08 0.38
CA ILE A 25 2.78 6.91 -0.24
C ILE A 25 3.40 8.28 -0.54
N GLN A 26 3.30 8.71 -1.81
CA GLN A 26 3.71 10.03 -2.26
C GLN A 26 2.51 10.71 -2.93
N VAL A 27 1.81 11.54 -2.16
CA VAL A 27 0.73 12.38 -2.66
C VAL A 27 1.12 13.84 -2.55
N SER A 28 1.05 14.57 -3.67
CA SER A 28 1.37 15.99 -3.71
C SER A 28 0.42 16.79 -2.81
N GLY A 29 0.97 17.53 -1.85
CA GLY A 29 0.21 18.37 -0.91
C GLY A 29 -0.16 17.70 0.41
N GLN A 30 0.26 16.47 0.65
CA GLN A 30 0.07 15.76 1.92
C GLN A 30 1.41 15.35 2.52
N ALA A 31 1.51 15.40 3.85
CA ALA A 31 2.70 14.97 4.57
C ALA A 31 2.60 13.46 4.84
N CYS A 32 3.55 12.69 4.31
CA CYS A 32 3.74 11.28 4.64
C CYS A 32 4.98 11.17 5.52
N ILE A 33 4.85 10.57 6.70
CA ILE A 33 5.95 10.40 7.65
C ILE A 33 6.16 8.94 7.97
N SER A 34 7.42 8.57 8.19
CA SER A 34 7.79 7.23 8.66
C SER A 34 7.79 7.20 10.17
N VAL A 35 6.95 6.34 10.76
CA VAL A 35 6.91 6.05 12.18
C VAL A 35 7.23 4.58 12.37
N PRO A 36 8.53 4.20 12.38
CA PRO A 36 8.93 2.80 12.42
C PRO A 36 8.27 2.03 13.58
N GLU A 37 7.84 0.80 13.33
CA GLU A 37 7.32 -0.08 14.38
C GLU A 37 8.33 -0.28 15.52
N GLU A 38 9.64 -0.22 15.23
CA GLU A 38 10.71 -0.32 16.22
C GLU A 38 10.73 0.88 17.19
N ALA A 39 10.18 2.01 16.76
CA ALA A 39 10.00 3.17 17.61
C ALA A 39 8.78 3.04 18.51
N VAL A 40 7.78 2.23 18.15
CA VAL A 40 6.49 2.14 18.82
C VAL A 40 6.42 0.93 19.74
N SER A 41 6.19 1.17 21.03
CA SER A 41 5.95 0.11 22.01
C SER A 41 4.63 0.34 22.76
N PRO A 42 3.97 -0.70 23.30
CA PRO A 42 2.78 -0.52 24.11
C PRO A 42 3.03 0.43 25.28
N GLY A 43 2.17 1.45 25.44
CA GLY A 43 2.30 2.47 26.48
C GLY A 43 3.38 3.53 26.22
N ILE A 44 3.88 3.64 24.99
CA ILE A 44 4.82 4.69 24.63
C ILE A 44 4.16 6.07 24.56
N THR A 45 4.94 7.11 24.84
CA THR A 45 4.54 8.52 24.77
C THR A 45 5.05 9.17 23.49
N VAL A 46 4.36 10.20 23.00
CA VAL A 46 4.75 10.96 21.79
C VAL A 46 6.19 11.48 21.79
N ASN A 47 6.72 11.91 22.95
CA ASN A 47 8.09 12.40 23.06
C ASN A 47 9.15 11.30 22.82
N GLN A 48 8.83 10.07 23.24
CA GLN A 48 9.71 8.92 23.02
C GLN A 48 9.67 8.47 21.56
N ILE A 49 8.51 8.56 20.91
CA ILE A 49 8.39 8.33 19.47
C ILE A 49 9.23 9.38 18.74
N GLU A 50 9.02 10.68 19.01
CA GLU A 50 9.75 11.78 18.37
C GLU A 50 11.28 11.62 18.46
N ALA A 51 11.79 11.16 19.60
CA ALA A 51 13.21 10.91 19.80
C ALA A 51 13.78 9.79 18.91
N LYS A 52 12.95 8.82 18.54
CA LYS A 52 13.33 7.67 17.70
C LYS A 52 12.98 7.85 16.22
N LEU A 53 12.28 8.91 15.85
CA LEU A 53 11.95 9.22 14.47
C LEU A 53 13.20 9.68 13.68
N PRO A 54 13.25 9.40 12.36
CA PRO A 54 14.25 9.99 11.49
C PRO A 54 14.07 11.52 11.43
N GLU A 55 15.18 12.26 11.30
CA GLU A 55 15.20 13.74 11.38
C GLU A 55 14.22 14.38 10.38
N GLU A 56 14.14 13.83 9.16
CA GLU A 56 13.24 14.29 8.10
C GLU A 56 11.75 14.21 8.48
N SER A 57 11.37 13.25 9.34
CA SER A 57 9.99 13.08 9.79
C SER A 57 9.66 13.90 11.04
N LYS A 58 10.66 14.45 11.75
CA LYS A 58 10.44 15.20 13.00
C LYS A 58 9.72 16.52 12.78
N ASP A 59 10.05 17.23 11.70
CA ASP A 59 9.42 18.53 11.40
C ASP A 59 7.93 18.38 11.07
N GLU A 60 7.57 17.33 10.32
CA GLU A 60 6.17 16.99 10.05
C GLU A 60 5.48 16.45 11.31
N TRP A 61 6.15 15.63 12.12
CA TRP A 61 5.62 15.14 13.40
C TRP A 61 5.24 16.26 14.37
N ARG A 62 6.03 17.34 14.44
CA ARG A 62 5.70 18.53 15.24
C ARG A 62 4.51 19.30 14.69
N ARG A 63 4.28 19.24 13.38
CA ARG A 63 3.14 19.86 12.71
C ARG A 63 1.84 19.04 12.80
N ARG A 64 1.85 17.87 13.44
CA ARG A 64 0.66 17.01 13.63
C ARG A 64 -0.52 17.70 14.31
N GLY A 65 -0.29 18.73 15.13
CA GLY A 65 -1.36 19.51 15.78
C GLY A 65 -2.09 20.47 14.84
N PHE A 66 -1.51 20.77 13.67
CA PHE A 66 -2.07 21.70 12.70
C PHE A 66 -2.85 21.01 11.58
N VAL A 67 -2.78 19.67 11.49
CA VAL A 67 -3.53 18.91 10.49
C VAL A 67 -4.93 18.57 10.99
N ASP A 68 -5.89 18.46 10.07
CA ASP A 68 -7.28 18.14 10.41
C ASP A 68 -7.47 16.65 10.62
N TYR A 69 -6.76 15.82 9.84
CA TYR A 69 -6.83 14.36 9.92
C TYR A 69 -5.46 13.72 9.92
N ILE A 70 -5.33 12.67 10.73
CA ILE A 70 -4.18 11.78 10.75
C ILE A 70 -4.64 10.39 10.33
N ILE A 71 -3.96 9.83 9.34
CA ILE A 71 -4.20 8.48 8.83
C ILE A 71 -3.01 7.62 9.22
N LEU A 72 -3.27 6.54 9.95
CA LEU A 72 -2.31 5.51 10.32
C LEU A 72 -2.33 4.41 9.28
N LEU A 73 -1.14 3.95 8.90
CA LEU A 73 -0.94 2.97 7.85
C LEU A 73 0.01 1.87 8.33
N ASP A 74 -0.30 0.63 7.97
CA ASP A 74 0.53 -0.55 8.16
C ASP A 74 0.45 -1.41 6.89
N TRP A 75 1.06 -2.59 6.82
CA TRP A 75 1.01 -3.48 5.68
C TRP A 75 -0.40 -4.00 5.35
N PHE A 76 -1.08 -4.60 6.34
CA PHE A 76 -2.33 -5.35 6.12
C PHE A 76 -3.45 -4.99 7.11
N SER A 77 -3.15 -4.19 8.13
CA SER A 77 -4.07 -3.93 9.22
C SER A 77 -5.29 -3.11 8.77
N SER A 78 -6.42 -3.35 9.44
CA SER A 78 -7.69 -2.62 9.28
C SER A 78 -8.12 -2.03 10.61
N ALA A 79 -9.13 -1.14 10.63
CA ALA A 79 -9.66 -0.61 11.88
C ALA A 79 -10.22 -1.71 12.81
N SER A 80 -10.59 -2.87 12.25
CA SER A 80 -11.10 -4.02 12.99
C SER A 80 -10.00 -4.86 13.66
N ASP A 81 -8.74 -4.77 13.21
CA ASP A 81 -7.62 -5.53 13.80
C ASP A 81 -6.86 -4.74 14.88
N LEU A 82 -7.35 -3.55 15.23
CA LEU A 82 -6.79 -2.72 16.29
C LEU A 82 -7.00 -3.36 17.67
N LYS A 83 -6.03 -4.18 18.09
CA LYS A 83 -6.01 -4.84 19.39
C LYS A 83 -4.95 -4.24 20.29
N LEU A 84 -5.17 -4.30 21.61
CA LEU A 84 -4.13 -3.94 22.58
C LEU A 84 -2.87 -4.78 22.32
N GLY A 85 -1.72 -4.09 22.18
CA GLY A 85 -0.44 -4.70 21.86
C GLY A 85 -0.02 -4.57 20.39
N THR A 86 -0.93 -4.21 19.49
CA THR A 86 -0.55 -3.85 18.11
C THR A 86 0.17 -2.50 18.08
N THR A 87 1.06 -2.32 17.10
CA THR A 87 1.82 -1.08 16.90
C THR A 87 0.87 0.08 16.59
N LEU A 88 -0.11 -0.13 15.70
CA LEU A 88 -1.12 0.88 15.35
C LEU A 88 -1.98 1.32 16.54
N GLN A 89 -2.47 0.38 17.37
CA GLN A 89 -3.23 0.75 18.57
C GLN A 89 -2.37 1.55 19.54
N SER A 90 -1.12 1.14 19.74
CA SER A 90 -0.19 1.81 20.64
C SER A 90 0.13 3.22 20.14
N LEU A 91 0.32 3.41 18.82
CA LEU A 91 0.53 4.70 18.19
C LEU A 91 -0.72 5.59 18.30
N LYS A 92 -1.91 5.03 18.04
CA LYS A 92 -3.18 5.73 18.19
C LYS A 92 -3.42 6.21 19.61
N ASP A 93 -3.18 5.36 20.60
CA ASP A 93 -3.31 5.71 22.00
C ASP A 93 -2.26 6.74 22.43
N ALA A 94 -1.02 6.62 21.93
CA ALA A 94 0.03 7.61 22.19
C ALA A 94 -0.37 9.01 21.70
N LEU A 95 -0.94 9.10 20.49
CA LEU A 95 -1.34 10.35 19.86
C LEU A 95 -2.61 10.96 20.45
N PHE A 96 -3.61 10.14 20.79
CA PHE A 96 -4.94 10.65 21.14
C PHE A 96 -5.25 10.60 22.64
N LYS A 97 -4.71 9.60 23.38
CA LYS A 97 -4.98 9.43 24.81
C LYS A 97 -3.85 9.95 25.70
N TRP A 98 -2.60 9.73 25.29
CA TRP A 98 -1.42 10.03 26.12
C TRP A 98 -0.74 11.36 25.77
N ASP A 99 -1.10 12.01 24.66
CA ASP A 99 -0.57 13.32 24.30
C ASP A 99 -1.30 14.42 25.08
N SER A 100 -0.58 15.05 26.02
CA SER A 100 -1.06 16.22 26.77
C SER A 100 -0.56 17.54 26.19
N MET A 101 0.35 17.50 25.22
CA MET A 101 0.99 18.68 24.63
C MET A 101 0.27 19.14 23.37
N THR A 102 -0.07 18.20 22.49
CA THR A 102 -0.67 18.50 21.18
C THR A 102 -2.07 17.92 21.09
N ILE A 103 -3.08 18.79 20.99
CA ILE A 103 -4.47 18.36 20.85
C ILE A 103 -4.77 18.20 19.35
N LEU A 104 -5.13 16.98 18.96
CA LEU A 104 -5.57 16.68 17.60
C LEU A 104 -7.01 17.14 17.37
N ARG A 105 -7.30 17.62 16.17
CA ARG A 105 -8.66 18.03 15.77
C ARG A 105 -9.62 16.85 15.63
N SER A 106 -9.10 15.73 15.12
CA SER A 106 -9.86 14.51 14.86
C SER A 106 -9.11 13.29 15.40
N GLU A 107 -9.84 12.22 15.70
CA GLU A 107 -9.25 10.95 16.08
C GLU A 107 -8.43 10.36 14.92
N PRO A 108 -7.22 9.81 15.17
CA PRO A 108 -6.44 9.12 14.15
C PRO A 108 -7.23 7.94 13.54
N LEU A 109 -7.32 7.93 12.21
CA LEU A 109 -8.02 6.91 11.44
C LEU A 109 -7.03 5.88 10.91
N VAL A 110 -7.45 4.64 10.73
CA VAL A 110 -6.62 3.56 10.15
C VAL A 110 -7.03 3.34 8.71
N LEU A 111 -6.05 3.20 7.80
CA LEU A 111 -6.34 2.87 6.41
C LEU A 111 -6.77 1.41 6.27
N GLU A 112 -7.96 1.18 5.73
CA GLU A 112 -8.51 -0.15 5.51
C GLU A 112 -7.69 -0.98 4.50
N GLY A 113 -7.15 -2.10 4.98
CA GLY A 113 -6.30 -3.00 4.20
C GLY A 113 -4.84 -2.52 4.04
N GLY A 114 -4.45 -1.48 4.76
CA GLY A 114 -3.06 -1.01 4.82
C GLY A 114 -2.45 -0.61 3.47
N TYR A 115 -1.13 -0.71 3.40
CA TYR A 115 -0.32 -0.34 2.26
C TYR A 115 -0.49 -1.29 1.07
N GLU A 116 -0.74 -2.58 1.34
CA GLU A 116 -1.03 -3.56 0.28
C GLU A 116 -2.25 -3.14 -0.53
N ASN A 117 -3.34 -2.78 0.16
CA ASN A 117 -4.56 -2.36 -0.51
C ASN A 117 -4.38 -1.02 -1.23
N TRP A 118 -3.58 -0.11 -0.67
CA TRP A 118 -3.21 1.14 -1.34
C TRP A 118 -2.45 0.89 -2.64
N LEU A 119 -1.49 -0.04 -2.66
CA LEU A 119 -0.76 -0.42 -3.87
C LEU A 119 -1.68 -1.00 -4.95
N LEU A 120 -2.73 -1.74 -4.56
CA LEU A 120 -3.70 -2.32 -5.50
C LEU A 120 -4.58 -1.24 -6.15
N PHE A 121 -5.09 -0.29 -5.38
CA PHE A 121 -6.02 0.73 -5.89
C PHE A 121 -5.31 1.96 -6.47
N TYR A 122 -4.18 2.35 -5.90
CA TYR A 122 -3.53 3.65 -6.15
C TYR A 122 -2.01 3.56 -6.37
N PRO A 123 -1.51 2.64 -7.24
CA PRO A 123 -0.07 2.46 -7.44
C PRO A 123 0.65 3.71 -7.97
N MET A 124 -0.08 4.60 -8.64
CA MET A 124 0.43 5.87 -9.18
C MET A 124 0.81 6.90 -8.10
N PHE A 125 0.34 6.72 -6.86
CA PHE A 125 0.63 7.58 -5.72
C PHE A 125 1.66 6.95 -4.77
N CYS A 126 2.49 6.04 -5.28
CA CYS A 126 3.59 5.42 -4.55
C CYS A 126 4.92 5.75 -5.23
N THR A 127 5.99 5.87 -4.45
CA THR A 127 7.36 6.03 -5.00
C THR A 127 7.82 4.79 -5.77
N LYS A 128 7.44 3.58 -5.32
CA LYS A 128 7.76 2.33 -6.01
C LYS A 128 6.57 1.36 -5.98
N ALA A 129 5.87 1.23 -7.10
CA ALA A 129 4.68 0.38 -7.22
C ALA A 129 4.98 -1.13 -7.30
N LYS A 130 6.25 -1.55 -7.45
CA LYS A 130 6.63 -2.97 -7.61
C LYS A 130 7.06 -3.66 -6.30
N VAL A 131 6.85 -3.04 -5.15
CA VAL A 131 7.21 -3.66 -3.87
C VAL A 131 6.26 -4.82 -3.59
N GLN A 132 6.84 -5.96 -3.22
CA GLN A 132 6.07 -7.10 -2.77
C GLN A 132 5.85 -6.98 -1.26
N PRO A 133 4.60 -7.02 -0.78
CA PRO A 133 4.34 -7.07 0.65
C PRO A 133 5.03 -8.30 1.27
N PRO A 134 5.46 -8.22 2.55
CA PRO A 134 5.98 -9.38 3.25
C PRO A 134 4.91 -10.46 3.17
N ARG A 135 5.23 -11.55 2.48
CA ARG A 135 4.28 -12.62 2.17
C ARG A 135 3.58 -13.05 3.46
N GLN A 136 2.31 -12.72 3.60
CA GLN A 136 1.45 -13.58 4.40
C GLN A 136 1.54 -14.93 3.72
N THR A 137 2.06 -15.93 4.42
CA THR A 137 1.84 -17.32 4.04
C THR A 137 0.35 -17.57 4.18
N ILE A 138 -0.42 -17.09 3.22
CA ILE A 138 -1.75 -17.60 2.96
C ILE A 138 -1.43 -19.04 2.56
N SER A 139 -1.58 -19.95 3.53
CA SER A 139 -1.86 -21.35 3.23
C SER A 139 -3.06 -21.30 2.30
N SER A 140 -2.79 -21.25 1.00
CA SER A 140 -3.82 -21.21 -0.01
C SER A 140 -4.47 -22.58 0.03
N SER A 141 -5.53 -22.70 0.84
CA SER A 141 -6.55 -23.73 0.67
C SER A 141 -7.43 -23.44 -0.54
N PHE A 142 -7.04 -22.50 -1.40
CA PHE A 142 -7.60 -22.37 -2.73
C PHE A 142 -7.24 -23.62 -3.52
N PRO A 143 -8.24 -24.36 -4.05
CA PRO A 143 -7.97 -25.46 -4.95
C PRO A 143 -7.14 -24.93 -6.12
N GLN A 144 -6.18 -25.74 -6.57
CA GLN A 144 -5.33 -25.42 -7.71
C GLN A 144 -6.22 -25.39 -8.96
N LEU A 145 -6.74 -24.21 -9.29
CA LEU A 145 -7.66 -24.01 -10.40
C LEU A 145 -6.85 -23.98 -11.70
N ASN A 146 -6.79 -25.14 -12.37
CA ASN A 146 -6.27 -25.27 -13.73
C ASN A 146 -7.30 -24.69 -14.72
N PHE A 147 -7.44 -23.36 -14.75
CA PHE A 147 -8.20 -22.71 -15.82
C PHE A 147 -7.35 -22.69 -17.09
N SER A 148 -7.64 -23.57 -18.04
CA SER A 148 -7.25 -23.36 -19.43
C SER A 148 -8.19 -22.32 -20.02
N TYR A 149 -7.76 -21.07 -20.06
CA TYR A 149 -8.46 -20.05 -20.84
C TYR A 149 -8.24 -20.36 -22.33
N PRO A 150 -9.30 -20.53 -23.13
CA PRO A 150 -9.15 -20.61 -24.58
C PRO A 150 -8.50 -19.31 -25.08
N SER A 151 -7.51 -19.41 -25.97
CA SER A 151 -6.89 -18.21 -26.52
C SER A 151 -7.94 -17.40 -27.27
N LEU A 152 -7.98 -16.08 -27.00
CA LEU A 152 -8.79 -15.11 -27.74
C LEU A 152 -8.12 -14.76 -29.09
N GLU A 153 -7.51 -15.75 -29.74
CA GLU A 153 -7.03 -15.59 -31.11
C GLU A 153 -8.24 -15.80 -32.01
N GLU A 154 -8.76 -14.71 -32.56
CA GLU A 154 -9.66 -14.79 -33.71
C GLU A 154 -8.96 -15.65 -34.77
N PRO A 155 -9.66 -16.64 -35.36
CA PRO A 155 -9.07 -17.48 -36.38
C PRO A 155 -8.53 -16.59 -37.49
N ASN A 156 -7.22 -16.66 -37.70
CA ASN A 156 -6.52 -15.95 -38.77
C ASN A 156 -7.31 -16.18 -40.07
N PRO A 157 -7.76 -15.13 -40.78
CA PRO A 157 -8.49 -15.31 -42.03
C PRO A 157 -7.65 -16.22 -42.92
N LEU A 158 -8.24 -17.36 -43.28
CA LEU A 158 -7.62 -18.36 -44.15
C LEU A 158 -6.99 -17.63 -45.32
N ALA A 159 -5.67 -17.75 -45.46
CA ALA A 159 -4.97 -17.22 -46.62
C ALA A 159 -5.69 -17.76 -47.87
N PRO A 160 -5.93 -16.91 -48.90
CA PRO A 160 -6.58 -17.36 -50.11
C PRO A 160 -5.81 -18.55 -50.68
N VAL A 161 -6.56 -19.62 -50.96
CA VAL A 161 -6.06 -20.85 -51.57
C VAL A 161 -5.26 -20.45 -52.82
N GLN A 162 -3.93 -20.59 -52.76
CA GLN A 162 -3.12 -20.50 -53.96
C GLN A 162 -3.36 -21.78 -54.76
N ASP A 163 -4.00 -21.64 -55.92
CA ASP A 163 -4.16 -22.68 -56.91
C ASP A 163 -2.81 -23.36 -57.18
N GLN A 164 -2.72 -24.67 -56.91
CA GLN A 164 -1.56 -25.46 -57.31
C GLN A 164 -1.49 -25.49 -58.84
N PRO A 165 -0.30 -25.31 -59.45
CA PRO A 165 -0.11 -25.65 -60.85
C PRO A 165 -0.24 -27.17 -61.04
N GLU A 166 -1.17 -27.55 -61.91
CA GLU A 166 -1.45 -28.91 -62.37
C GLU A 166 -0.17 -29.55 -62.95
N VAL A 167 0.30 -30.64 -62.33
CA VAL A 167 1.41 -31.44 -62.84
C VAL A 167 0.90 -32.30 -63.99
N PRO A 168 1.51 -32.28 -65.19
CA PRO A 168 1.06 -33.12 -66.29
C PRO A 168 1.43 -34.59 -66.05
N PRO A 169 0.58 -35.55 -66.49
CA PRO A 169 0.81 -36.96 -66.28
C PRO A 169 1.94 -37.49 -67.18
N GLU A 170 2.84 -38.27 -66.61
CA GLU A 170 3.86 -39.03 -67.32
C GLU A 170 3.21 -40.28 -67.98
N PRO A 171 3.41 -40.54 -69.28
CA PRO A 171 2.88 -41.74 -69.92
C PRO A 171 3.73 -43.00 -69.64
N PRO A 172 3.12 -44.19 -69.64
CA PRO A 172 3.78 -45.44 -69.27
C PRO A 172 4.55 -46.08 -70.45
N GLU A 173 5.80 -46.46 -70.19
CA GLU A 173 6.46 -47.77 -70.39
C GLU A 173 7.99 -47.64 -70.43
#